data_AF-A0A533X875-F1
#
_entry.id   AF-A0A533X875-F1
#
_cell.length_a   1.000
_cell.length_b   1.000
_cell.length_c   1.000
_cell.angle_alpha   90.00
_cell.angle_beta   90.00
_cell.angle_gamma   90.00
#
_symmetry.space_group_name_H-M   'P 1'
#
loop_
_entity.id
_entity.type
_entity.pdbx_description
1 polymer ?
#
loop_
_entity_poly.entity_id
_entity_poly.type
_entity_poly.pdbx_seq_one_letter_code
_entity_poly.pdbx_strand_id
1 'polypeptide(L)'
;MQDDLTKSVTEKLDQLVEEETSRKFGELNIINDVSVVGDGTLRIRFSPLSPYSPIAVDTGREIRKAALALVNRLVNREEKSPK
;
A
#
# COMPACT_ATOMS: atom_id res chain seq x y z
N MET A 1 3.65 16.20 5.16
CA MET A 1 4.45 15.41 4.19
C MET A 1 4.48 13.93 4.51
N GLN A 2 5.08 13.46 5.62
CA GLN A 2 5.08 12.02 5.95
C GLN A 2 3.67 11.49 6.24
N ASP A 3 2.87 12.20 7.03
CA ASP A 3 1.49 11.84 7.33
C ASP A 3 0.60 11.84 6.07
N ASP A 4 0.88 12.75 5.12
CA ASP A 4 0.15 12.80 3.84
C ASP A 4 0.50 11.62 2.95
N LEU A 5 1.77 11.18 2.96
CA LEU A 5 2.24 10.03 2.20
C LEU A 5 1.67 8.73 2.77
N THR A 6 1.76 8.51 4.08
CA THR A 6 1.22 7.31 4.72
C THR A 6 -0.27 7.20 4.48
N LYS A 7 -1.02 8.31 4.66
CA LYS A 7 -2.45 8.36 4.35
C LYS A 7 -2.74 8.04 2.88
N SER A 8 -2.03 8.66 1.94
CA SER A 8 -2.22 8.42 0.50
C SER A 8 -1.94 6.97 0.12
N VAL A 9 -0.91 6.36 0.73
CA VAL A 9 -0.60 4.95 0.49
C VAL A 9 -1.67 4.06 1.10
N THR A 10 -2.10 4.28 2.35
CA THR A 10 -3.21 3.53 2.96
C THR A 10 -4.46 3.58 2.10
N GLU A 11 -4.90 4.78 1.70
CA GLU A 11 -6.07 4.95 0.83
C GLU A 11 -5.92 4.20 -0.50
N LYS A 12 -4.72 4.20 -1.09
CA LYS A 12 -4.44 3.46 -2.32
C LYS A 12 -4.49 1.95 -2.12
N LEU A 13 -3.95 1.45 -1.02
CA LEU A 13 -3.94 0.01 -0.70
C LEU A 13 -5.33 -0.49 -0.34
N ASP A 14 -6.14 0.32 0.34
CA ASP A 14 -7.53 -0.03 0.68
C ASP A 14 -8.42 -0.23 -0.54
N GLN A 15 -8.05 0.32 -1.70
CA GLN A 15 -8.76 0.08 -2.97
C GLN A 15 -8.35 -1.22 -3.68
N LEU A 16 -7.31 -1.92 -3.22
CA LEU A 16 -6.98 -3.24 -3.75
C LEU A 16 -8.11 -4.23 -3.43
N VAL A 17 -8.34 -5.17 -4.34
CA VAL A 17 -9.38 -6.18 -4.21
C VAL A 17 -8.73 -7.51 -3.85
N GLU A 18 -9.26 -8.16 -2.82
CA GLU A 18 -8.86 -9.48 -2.39
C GLU A 18 -9.51 -10.52 -3.32
N GLU A 19 -8.69 -11.45 -3.81
CA GLU A 19 -9.05 -12.33 -4.93
C GLU A 19 -10.11 -13.37 -4.53
N GLU A 20 -10.03 -13.91 -3.32
CA GLU A 20 -10.90 -14.98 -2.85
C GLU A 20 -12.33 -14.49 -2.53
N THR A 21 -12.46 -13.24 -2.08
CA THR A 21 -13.72 -12.64 -1.62
C THR A 21 -14.28 -11.57 -2.54
N SER A 22 -13.47 -11.06 -3.50
CA SER A 22 -13.79 -9.90 -4.34
C SER A 22 -14.08 -8.60 -3.57
N ARG A 23 -13.69 -8.53 -2.29
CA ARG A 23 -13.89 -7.35 -1.44
C ARG A 23 -12.64 -6.50 -1.38
N LYS A 24 -12.82 -5.21 -1.10
CA LYS A 24 -11.69 -4.29 -0.94
C LYS A 24 -10.90 -4.59 0.33
N PHE A 25 -9.59 -4.37 0.29
CA PHE A 25 -8.71 -4.56 1.44
C PHE A 25 -9.14 -3.72 2.64
N GLY A 26 -9.62 -2.50 2.41
CA GLY A 26 -10.13 -1.62 3.47
C GLY A 26 -11.41 -2.13 4.14
N GLU A 27 -12.22 -2.93 3.44
CA GLU A 27 -13.42 -3.56 4.04
C GLU A 27 -13.07 -4.77 4.91
N LEU A 28 -11.90 -5.35 4.68
CA LEU A 28 -11.42 -6.58 5.31
C LEU A 28 -10.38 -6.31 6.40
N ASN A 29 -9.96 -5.05 6.56
CA ASN A 29 -8.85 -4.65 7.44
C ASN A 29 -7.57 -5.44 7.15
N ILE A 30 -7.25 -5.67 5.86
CA ILE A 30 -6.03 -6.40 5.46
C ILE A 30 -4.78 -5.58 5.77
N ILE A 31 -4.84 -4.26 5.60
CA ILE A 31 -3.72 -3.36 5.91
C ILE A 31 -3.82 -2.94 7.39
N ASN A 32 -2.80 -3.29 8.17
CA ASN A 32 -2.78 -3.06 9.62
C ASN A 32 -2.07 -1.75 9.97
N ASP A 33 -1.04 -1.39 9.21
CA ASP A 33 -0.20 -0.22 9.48
C ASP A 33 0.56 0.19 8.22
N VAL A 34 0.67 1.50 8.03
CA VAL A 34 1.56 2.11 7.07
C VAL A 34 2.35 3.19 7.79
N SER A 35 3.67 3.04 7.78
CA SER A 35 4.59 3.96 8.47
C SER A 35 5.81 4.23 7.61
N VAL A 36 6.34 5.45 7.70
CA VAL A 36 7.67 5.75 7.16
C VAL A 36 8.68 5.36 8.22
N VAL A 37 9.62 4.49 7.84
CA VAL A 37 10.84 4.22 8.61
C VAL A 37 12.00 4.87 7.87
N GLY A 38 13.10 5.21 8.56
CA GLY A 38 14.18 6.08 8.06
C GLY A 38 14.61 5.88 6.58
N ASP A 39 15.25 6.91 6.03
CA ASP A 39 15.75 6.94 4.65
C ASP A 39 14.66 6.78 3.56
N GLY A 40 13.47 7.33 3.81
CA GLY A 40 12.37 7.29 2.84
C GLY A 40 11.79 5.88 2.63
N THR A 41 12.08 4.94 3.52
CA THR A 41 11.58 3.57 3.44
C THR A 41 10.15 3.50 3.96
N LEU A 42 9.25 2.90 3.19
CA LEU A 42 7.88 2.65 3.67
C LEU A 42 7.78 1.24 4.27
N ARG A 43 7.31 1.16 5.51
CA ARG A 43 6.94 -0.09 6.18
C ARG A 43 5.42 -0.26 6.08
N ILE A 44 4.99 -1.41 5.55
CA ILE A 44 3.58 -1.78 5.48
C ILE A 44 3.41 -3.11 6.23
N ARG A 45 2.52 -3.15 7.22
CA ARG A 45 2.10 -4.40 7.87
C ARG A 45 0.73 -4.78 7.34
N PHE A 46 0.56 -6.04 6.94
CA PHE A 46 -0.70 -6.56 6.46
C PHE A 46 -0.94 -7.96 7.00
N SER A 47 -2.21 -8.38 7.05
CA SER A 47 -2.63 -9.72 7.41
C SER A 47 -3.48 -10.30 6.27
N PRO A 48 -3.12 -11.44 5.68
CA PRO A 48 -4.04 -12.17 4.81
C PRO A 48 -5.25 -12.69 5.62
N LEU A 49 -6.30 -13.11 4.93
CA LEU A 49 -7.52 -13.62 5.56
C LEU A 49 -7.29 -14.90 6.39
N SER A 50 -6.21 -15.63 6.11
CA SER A 50 -5.80 -16.83 6.84
C SER A 50 -4.28 -16.93 6.93
N PRO A 51 -3.73 -17.43 8.06
CA PRO A 51 -2.29 -17.65 8.21
C PRO A 51 -1.70 -18.65 7.21
N TYR A 52 -2.54 -19.51 6.63
CA TYR A 52 -2.17 -20.50 5.61
C TYR A 52 -2.68 -20.11 4.21
N SER A 53 -3.02 -18.84 3.99
CA SER A 53 -3.52 -18.39 2.68
C SER A 53 -2.49 -18.71 1.59
N PRO A 54 -2.89 -19.43 0.52
CA PRO A 54 -1.98 -19.80 -0.56
C PRO A 54 -1.50 -18.59 -1.36
N ILE A 55 -2.24 -17.47 -1.30
CA ILE A 55 -1.96 -16.24 -2.05
C ILE A 55 -1.25 -15.16 -1.21
N ALA A 56 -0.91 -15.42 0.07
CA ALA A 56 -0.36 -14.39 0.96
C ALA A 56 0.91 -13.70 0.41
N VAL A 57 1.77 -14.46 -0.28
CA VAL A 57 2.98 -13.91 -0.92
C VAL A 57 2.61 -12.99 -2.08
N ASP A 58 1.62 -13.37 -2.90
CA ASP A 58 1.17 -12.57 -4.04
C ASP A 58 0.40 -11.33 -3.57
N THR A 59 -0.38 -11.42 -2.49
CA THR A 59 -0.94 -10.25 -1.79
C THR A 59 0.16 -9.26 -1.41
N GLY A 60 1.25 -9.72 -0.80
CA GLY A 60 2.38 -8.86 -0.43
C GLY A 60 3.07 -8.22 -1.64
N ARG A 61 3.17 -8.94 -2.76
CA ARG A 61 3.72 -8.43 -4.03
C ARG A 61 2.84 -7.33 -4.63
N GLU A 62 1.52 -7.53 -4.65
CA GLU A 62 0.59 -6.53 -5.18
C GLU A 62 0.55 -5.27 -4.29
N ILE A 63 0.60 -5.42 -2.97
CA ILE A 63 0.76 -4.29 -2.03
C ILE A 63 2.03 -3.49 -2.39
N ARG A 64 3.17 -4.16 -2.53
CA ARG A 64 4.44 -3.51 -2.86
C ARG A 64 4.36 -2.76 -4.19
N LYS A 65 3.82 -3.40 -5.22
CA LYS A 65 3.67 -2.83 -6.56
C LYS A 65 2.77 -1.59 -6.56
N ALA A 66 1.64 -1.66 -5.86
CA ALA A 66 0.70 -0.53 -5.75
C ALA A 66 1.32 0.66 -5.00
N ALA A 67 2.00 0.40 -3.89
CA ALA A 67 2.69 1.44 -3.12
C ALA A 67 3.80 2.12 -3.94
N LEU A 68 4.66 1.34 -4.61
CA LEU A 68 5.73 1.87 -5.45
C LEU A 68 5.19 2.69 -6.62
N ALA A 69 4.11 2.25 -7.27
CA ALA A 69 3.50 2.99 -8.36
C ALA A 69 2.98 4.37 -7.89
N LEU A 70 2.38 4.44 -6.70
CA LEU A 70 1.95 5.71 -6.13
C LEU A 70 3.15 6.60 -5.79
N VAL A 71 4.15 6.09 -5.09
CA VAL A 71 5.35 6.84 -4.69
C VAL A 71 6.05 7.42 -5.92
N ASN A 72 6.30 6.59 -6.94
CA ASN A 72 6.92 7.04 -8.20
C ASN A 72 6.09 8.14 -8.86
N ARG A 73 4.75 8.03 -8.86
CA ARG A 73 3.87 9.07 -9.41
C ARG A 73 3.97 10.38 -8.63
N LEU A 74 4.10 10.33 -7.31
CA LEU A 74 4.20 11.53 -6.47
C LEU A 74 5.56 12.22 -6.67
N VAL A 75 6.65 11.46 -6.67
CA VAL A 75 8.00 11.97 -6.96
C VAL A 75 8.05 12.64 -8.34
N ASN A 76 7.52 11.97 -9.38
CA ASN A 76 7.48 12.51 -10.74
C ASN A 76 6.57 13.76 -10.91
N ARG A 77 5.64 14.00 -9.97
CA ARG A 77 4.82 15.23 -9.97
C ARG A 77 5.57 16.42 -9.40
N GLU A 78 6.37 16.20 -8.35
CA GLU A 78 7.19 17.27 -7.77
C GLU A 78 8.27 17.74 -8.74
N GLU A 79 8.85 16.84 -9.53
CA GLU A 79 9.83 17.22 -10.57
C GLU A 79 9.23 18.03 -11.74
N LYS A 80 7.92 17.94 -11.98
CA LYS A 80 7.25 18.57 -13.13
C LYS A 80 6.55 19.90 -12.81
N SER A 81 6.56 20.35 -11.56
CA SER A 81 6.16 21.71 -11.20
C SER A 81 7.42 22.57 -11.01
N PRO A 82 7.93 23.24 -12.07
CA PRO A 82 8.93 24.27 -11.86
C PRO A 82 8.27 25.45 -11.12
N LYS A 83 9.01 25.99 -10.15
CA LYS A 83 8.71 27.31 -9.56
C LYS A 83 8.77 28.41 -10.61
#